data_AF-A0A7W0PVT7-F1
#
_entry.id   AF-A0A7W0PVT7-F1
#
_cell.length_a   1.000
_cell.length_b   1.000
_cell.length_c   1.000
_cell.angle_alpha   90.00
_cell.angle_beta   90.00
_cell.angle_gamma   90.00
#
_symmetry.space_group_name_H-M   'P 1'
#
loop_
_entity.id
_entity.type
_entity.pdbx_description
1 polymer ?
#
loop_
_entity_poly.entity_id
_entity_poly.type
_entity_poly.pdbx_seq_one_letter_code
_entity_poly.pdbx_strand_id
1 'polypeptide(L)'
;MKLAYFSPLPPEKTGVADYSALLLPALRERLDVTVVRKGSKRAPRGTDAALYHVGNNPDAHAWIVDALRRRPGVVVLHDFVVHHLVAGMTIGRRDGHGYLDTMEREHGVVGRLLAHGVLDKRIAPLWESRPEDFPLAWFVLEHATGLIVHSHTVQGLVR
;
A
#
# COMPACT_ATOMS: atom_id res chain seq x y z
N MET A 1 -7.21 -14.32 -19.46
CA MET A 1 -6.27 -13.36 -18.85
C MET A 1 -5.63 -14.02 -17.64
N LYS A 2 -4.29 -13.95 -17.54
CA LYS A 2 -3.48 -14.47 -16.44
C LYS A 2 -3.13 -13.36 -15.47
N LEU A 3 -3.55 -13.49 -14.21
CA LEU A 3 -3.43 -12.45 -13.19
C LEU A 3 -2.43 -12.87 -12.10
N ALA A 4 -1.43 -12.02 -11.84
CA ALA A 4 -0.61 -12.12 -10.63
C ALA A 4 -1.36 -11.47 -9.45
N TYR A 5 -1.66 -12.25 -8.42
CA TYR A 5 -2.44 -11.80 -7.27
C TYR A 5 -1.53 -11.60 -6.05
N PHE A 6 -1.31 -10.34 -5.67
CA PHE A 6 -0.48 -9.96 -4.52
C PHE A 6 -1.39 -9.52 -3.36
N SER A 7 -1.43 -10.33 -2.31
CA SER A 7 -2.19 -10.04 -1.11
C SER A 7 -1.58 -10.78 0.09
N PRO A 8 -1.72 -10.26 1.31
CA PRO A 8 -1.69 -11.12 2.49
C PRO A 8 -2.76 -12.21 2.36
N LEU A 9 -2.49 -13.37 2.92
CA LEU A 9 -3.42 -14.50 2.97
C LEU A 9 -3.32 -15.20 4.33
N PRO A 10 -4.34 -15.96 4.74
CA PRO A 10 -4.25 -16.79 5.94
C PRO A 10 -2.98 -17.66 5.88
N PRO A 11 -2.21 -17.77 6.98
CA PRO A 11 -2.59 -17.48 8.37
C PRO A 11 -2.30 -16.04 8.85
N GLU A 12 -2.02 -15.07 7.97
CA GLU A 12 -1.84 -13.68 8.39
C GLU A 12 -3.13 -13.12 9.02
N LYS A 13 -3.04 -12.61 10.24
CA LYS A 13 -4.19 -12.10 11.01
C LYS A 13 -4.55 -10.67 10.59
N THR A 14 -5.06 -10.51 9.38
CA THR A 14 -5.47 -9.20 8.83
C THR A 14 -6.80 -9.33 8.12
N GLY A 15 -7.64 -8.29 8.17
CA GLY A 15 -8.90 -8.29 7.43
C GLY A 15 -8.72 -8.47 5.91
N VAL A 16 -7.59 -8.01 5.35
CA VAL A 16 -7.27 -8.19 3.92
C VAL A 16 -6.97 -9.66 3.58
N ALA A 17 -6.36 -10.41 4.50
CA ALA A 17 -6.11 -11.83 4.31
C ALA A 17 -7.43 -12.61 4.23
N ASP A 18 -8.35 -12.37 5.17
CA ASP A 18 -9.67 -13.00 5.17
C ASP A 18 -10.50 -12.59 3.93
N TYR A 19 -10.51 -11.29 3.61
CA TYR A 19 -11.13 -10.77 2.38
C TYR A 19 -10.63 -11.50 1.13
N SER A 20 -9.30 -11.66 1.02
CA SER A 20 -8.70 -12.29 -0.15
C SER A 20 -8.96 -13.79 -0.23
N ALA A 21 -9.03 -14.47 0.92
CA ALA A 21 -9.41 -15.88 0.97
C ALA A 21 -10.85 -16.10 0.45
N LEU A 22 -11.76 -15.16 0.76
CA LEU A 22 -13.14 -15.19 0.27
C LEU A 22 -13.26 -14.81 -1.22
N LEU A 23 -12.45 -13.86 -1.69
CA LEU A 23 -12.48 -13.39 -3.08
C LEU A 23 -11.89 -14.40 -4.07
N LEU A 24 -10.80 -15.07 -3.70
CA LEU A 24 -10.00 -15.90 -4.61
C LEU A 24 -10.79 -17.01 -5.34
N PRO A 25 -11.71 -17.78 -4.69
CA PRO A 25 -12.51 -18.80 -5.38
C PRO A 25 -13.34 -18.20 -6.52
N ALA A 26 -14.11 -17.15 -6.24
CA ALA A 26 -14.95 -16.48 -7.24
C ALA A 26 -14.12 -15.83 -8.35
N LEU A 27 -12.93 -15.31 -8.02
CA LEU A 27 -12.04 -14.72 -9.02
C LEU A 27 -11.46 -15.77 -9.97
N ARG A 28 -11.14 -16.97 -9.45
CA ARG A 28 -10.60 -18.09 -10.24
C ARG A 28 -11.61 -18.70 -11.20
N GLU A 29 -12.91 -18.53 -10.96
CA GLU A 29 -13.95 -18.91 -11.92
C GLU A 29 -13.91 -18.06 -13.20
N ARG A 30 -13.30 -16.87 -13.14
CA ARG A 30 -13.33 -15.87 -14.22
C ARG A 30 -11.94 -15.62 -14.82
N LEU A 31 -10.88 -15.88 -14.08
CA LEU A 31 -9.50 -15.55 -14.43
C LEU A 31 -8.54 -16.68 -14.08
N ASP A 32 -7.43 -16.79 -14.82
CA ASP A 32 -6.31 -17.64 -14.44
C ASP A 32 -5.46 -16.90 -13.40
N VAL A 33 -5.74 -17.15 -12.12
CA VAL A 33 -5.14 -16.41 -10.99
C VAL A 33 -3.97 -17.18 -10.39
N THR A 34 -2.77 -16.60 -10.49
CA THR A 34 -1.58 -17.07 -9.76
C THR A 34 -1.36 -16.21 -8.52
N VAL A 35 -1.56 -16.80 -7.35
CA VAL A 35 -1.24 -16.15 -6.06
C VAL A 35 0.26 -16.06 -5.89
N VAL A 36 0.75 -14.86 -5.61
CA VAL A 36 2.17 -14.63 -5.41
C VAL A 36 2.56 -14.95 -3.97
N ARG A 37 3.62 -15.75 -3.81
CA ARG A 37 4.17 -16.10 -2.49
C ARG A 37 4.61 -14.83 -1.75
N LYS A 38 4.21 -14.72 -0.47
CA LYS A 38 4.64 -13.66 0.45
C LYS A 38 6.14 -13.40 0.35
N GLY A 39 6.51 -12.13 0.24
CA GLY A 39 7.90 -11.65 0.13
C GLY A 39 8.46 -11.65 -1.29
N SER A 40 7.81 -12.28 -2.27
CA SER A 40 8.23 -12.17 -3.67
C SER A 40 7.88 -10.80 -4.23
N LYS A 41 8.90 -10.11 -4.73
CA LYS A 41 8.76 -8.80 -5.38
C LYS A 41 8.57 -8.88 -6.90
N ARG A 42 8.45 -10.09 -7.45
CA ARG A 42 8.36 -10.34 -8.89
C ARG A 42 7.05 -11.05 -9.21
N ALA A 43 6.34 -10.53 -10.21
CA ALA A 43 5.20 -11.21 -10.79
C ALA A 43 5.67 -12.49 -11.51
N PRO A 44 4.90 -13.59 -11.45
CA PRO A 44 5.17 -14.80 -12.23
C PRO A 44 5.26 -14.48 -13.73
N ARG A 45 6.15 -15.19 -14.44
CA ARG A 45 6.30 -15.02 -15.90
C ARG A 45 5.00 -15.40 -16.62
N GLY A 46 4.70 -14.69 -17.70
CA GLY A 46 3.50 -14.95 -18.52
C GLY A 46 2.18 -14.47 -17.91
N THR A 47 2.23 -13.62 -16.86
CA THR A 47 1.05 -12.93 -16.34
C THR A 47 0.79 -11.64 -17.12
N ASP A 48 -0.45 -11.44 -17.54
CA ASP A 48 -0.90 -10.30 -18.33
C ASP A 48 -1.01 -9.04 -17.46
N ALA A 49 -1.55 -9.20 -16.24
CA ALA A 49 -1.77 -8.12 -15.28
C ALA A 49 -1.36 -8.53 -13.87
N ALA A 50 -1.22 -7.54 -12.98
CA ALA A 50 -1.00 -7.74 -11.55
C ALA A 50 -2.02 -6.94 -10.74
N LEU A 51 -2.57 -7.57 -9.71
CA LEU A 51 -3.50 -7.00 -8.75
C LEU A 51 -2.85 -6.97 -7.36
N TYR A 52 -2.81 -5.79 -6.75
CA TYR A 52 -2.12 -5.54 -5.49
C TYR A 52 -3.11 -5.11 -4.42
N HIS A 53 -3.27 -5.91 -3.36
CA HIS A 53 -4.08 -5.53 -2.20
C HIS A 53 -3.21 -4.81 -1.16
N VAL A 54 -3.48 -3.52 -0.97
CA VAL A 54 -2.68 -2.65 -0.10
C VAL A 54 -3.55 -2.10 1.02
N GLY A 55 -3.09 -2.29 2.25
CA GLY A 55 -3.64 -1.69 3.46
C GLY A 55 -2.53 -1.08 4.31
N ASN A 56 -2.88 -0.49 5.45
CA ASN A 56 -1.97 0.36 6.24
C ASN A 56 -0.92 -0.40 7.09
N ASN A 57 -0.93 -1.74 7.14
CA ASN A 57 0.03 -2.50 7.96
C ASN A 57 1.32 -2.83 7.16
N PRO A 58 2.51 -2.31 7.57
CA PRO A 58 3.75 -2.58 6.86
C PRO A 58 4.20 -4.05 6.87
N ASP A 59 3.94 -4.80 7.95
CA ASP A 59 4.37 -6.21 8.05
C ASP A 59 3.66 -7.11 7.04
N ALA A 60 2.43 -6.74 6.68
CA ALA A 60 1.60 -7.47 5.73
C ALA A 60 1.79 -6.95 4.29
N HIS A 61 1.91 -5.62 4.12
CA HIS A 61 1.79 -4.99 2.79
C HIS A 61 3.08 -4.42 2.21
N ALA A 62 4.17 -4.26 2.98
CA ALA A 62 5.37 -3.61 2.47
C ALA A 62 6.02 -4.34 1.27
N TRP A 63 5.98 -5.68 1.27
CA TRP A 63 6.50 -6.47 0.14
C TRP A 63 5.62 -6.37 -1.12
N ILE A 64 4.33 -6.05 -0.95
CA ILE A 64 3.37 -5.84 -2.03
C ILE A 64 3.65 -4.49 -2.69
N VAL A 65 3.84 -3.43 -1.90
CA VAL A 65 4.22 -2.12 -2.42
C VAL A 65 5.60 -2.17 -3.09
N ASP A 66 6.55 -2.92 -2.53
CA ASP A 66 7.84 -3.15 -3.18
C ASP A 66 7.70 -3.86 -4.54
N ALA A 67 6.69 -4.73 -4.71
CA ALA A 67 6.40 -5.40 -5.97
C ALA A 67 5.68 -4.46 -6.96
N LEU A 68 4.74 -3.64 -6.48
CA LEU A 68 4.04 -2.62 -7.25
C LEU A 68 5.01 -1.59 -7.85
N ARG A 69 6.00 -1.15 -7.06
CA ARG A 69 7.09 -0.27 -7.53
C ARG A 69 7.91 -0.83 -8.67
N ARG A 70 8.02 -2.16 -8.77
CA ARG A 70 8.79 -2.85 -9.82
C ARG A 70 7.98 -3.08 -11.08
N ARG A 71 6.69 -3.32 -10.94
CA ARG A 71 5.75 -3.49 -12.04
C ARG A 71 4.43 -2.81 -11.65
N PRO A 72 4.18 -1.58 -12.15
CA PRO A 72 2.90 -0.92 -12.00
C PRO A 72 1.74 -1.84 -12.39
N GLY A 73 0.62 -1.74 -11.67
CA GLY A 73 -0.56 -2.56 -11.92
C GLY A 73 -1.78 -2.07 -11.16
N VAL A 74 -2.84 -2.89 -11.12
CA VAL A 74 -4.10 -2.52 -10.49
C VAL A 74 -3.96 -2.65 -8.98
N VAL A 75 -4.40 -1.63 -8.24
CA VAL A 75 -4.37 -1.61 -6.78
C VAL A 75 -5.80 -1.73 -6.23
N VAL A 76 -6.00 -2.62 -5.28
CA VAL A 76 -7.14 -2.59 -4.36
C VAL A 76 -6.67 -1.89 -3.09
N LEU A 77 -7.11 -0.66 -2.90
CA LEU A 77 -6.75 0.15 -1.76
C LEU A 77 -7.76 -0.07 -0.65
N HIS A 78 -7.35 -0.80 0.38
CA HIS A 78 -8.21 -1.15 1.52
C HIS A 78 -8.31 -0.02 2.53
N ASP A 79 -7.23 0.73 2.72
CA ASP A 79 -7.15 1.89 3.61
C ASP A 79 -6.70 3.10 2.80
N PHE A 80 -7.42 4.22 2.90
CA PHE A 80 -6.98 5.48 2.29
C PHE A 80 -5.83 6.12 3.07
N VAL A 81 -5.89 6.04 4.41
CA VAL A 81 -4.83 6.51 5.30
C VAL A 81 -3.80 5.39 5.45
N VAL A 82 -2.66 5.53 4.76
CA VAL A 82 -1.56 4.55 4.71
C VAL A 82 -0.29 5.06 5.41
N HIS A 83 -0.40 6.07 6.28
CA HIS A 83 0.76 6.67 6.96
C HIS A 83 1.61 5.65 7.74
N HIS A 84 0.97 4.68 8.40
CA HIS A 84 1.69 3.65 9.17
C HIS A 84 2.49 2.72 8.25
N LEU A 85 1.94 2.37 7.08
CA LEU A 85 2.65 1.64 6.03
C LEU A 85 3.86 2.45 5.54
N VAL A 86 3.68 3.73 5.25
CA VAL A 86 4.77 4.62 4.80
C VAL A 86 5.86 4.72 5.87
N ALA A 87 5.51 4.94 7.13
CA ALA A 87 6.45 5.03 8.23
C ALA A 87 7.25 3.73 8.39
N GLY A 88 6.59 2.57 8.31
CA GLY A 88 7.27 1.26 8.35
C GLY A 88 8.20 1.03 7.15
N MET A 89 7.81 1.48 5.95
CA MET A 89 8.60 1.33 4.74
C MET A 89 9.75 2.33 4.58
N THR A 90 9.71 3.45 5.30
CA THR A 90 10.74 4.50 5.26
C THR A 90 11.54 4.49 6.55
N ILE A 91 11.04 5.09 7.63
CA ILE A 91 11.66 5.16 8.95
C ILE A 91 12.03 3.77 9.47
N GLY A 92 11.12 2.79 9.38
CA GLY A 92 11.36 1.40 9.79
C GLY A 92 12.50 0.72 9.02
N ARG A 93 12.79 1.19 7.79
CA ARG A 93 13.92 0.74 6.95
C ARG A 93 15.14 1.66 7.04
N ARG A 94 15.17 2.57 8.02
CA ARG A 94 16.22 3.60 8.22
C ARG A 94 16.36 4.58 7.05
N ASP A 95 15.27 4.80 6.33
CA ASP A 95 15.19 5.75 5.23
C ASP A 95 14.42 7.01 5.68
N GLY A 96 15.08 7.86 6.46
CA GLY A 96 14.50 9.12 6.92
C GLY A 96 14.24 10.10 5.78
N HIS A 97 15.13 10.13 4.78
CA HIS A 97 14.94 10.98 3.59
C HIS A 97 13.70 10.59 2.81
N GLY A 98 13.45 9.30 2.60
CA GLY A 98 12.21 8.83 1.97
C GLY A 98 10.95 9.25 2.72
N TYR A 99 10.99 9.32 4.05
CA TYR A 99 9.86 9.84 4.83
C TYR A 99 9.66 11.35 4.62
N LEU A 100 10.74 12.14 4.66
CA LEU A 100 10.71 13.58 4.39
C LEU A 100 10.14 13.87 3.00
N ASP A 101 10.63 13.16 1.98
CA ASP A 101 10.23 13.36 0.60
C ASP A 101 8.77 12.95 0.36
N THR A 102 8.30 11.87 1.01
CA THR A 102 6.89 11.47 0.92
C THR A 102 5.97 12.51 1.57
N MET A 103 6.33 13.00 2.76
CA MET A 103 5.57 14.03 3.46
C MET A 103 5.57 15.37 2.70
N GLU A 104 6.70 15.75 2.10
CA GLU A 104 6.78 16.94 1.26
C GLU A 104 5.90 16.83 0.02
N ARG A 105 5.89 15.66 -0.62
CA ARG A 105 5.18 15.49 -1.87
C ARG A 105 3.67 15.67 -1.73
N GLU A 106 3.08 15.17 -0.65
CA GLU A 106 1.64 15.29 -0.43
C GLU A 106 1.22 16.55 0.33
N HIS A 107 2.10 17.09 1.19
CA HIS A 107 1.73 18.18 2.11
C HIS A 107 2.66 19.40 2.02
N GLY A 108 3.51 19.45 0.99
CA GLY A 108 4.45 20.53 0.72
C GLY A 108 5.50 20.73 1.81
N VAL A 109 6.10 21.91 1.83
CA VAL A 109 7.17 22.27 2.78
C VAL A 109 6.75 22.10 4.24
N VAL A 110 5.48 22.35 4.57
CA VAL A 110 4.95 22.16 5.92
C VAL A 110 5.00 20.68 6.31
N GLY A 111 4.58 19.78 5.41
CA GLY A 111 4.72 18.33 5.58
C GLY A 111 6.17 17.93 5.86
N ARG A 112 7.12 18.44 5.08
CA ARG A 112 8.56 18.16 5.27
C ARG A 112 9.06 18.61 6.64
N LEU A 113 8.69 19.81 7.09
CA LEU A 113 9.10 20.35 8.40
C LEU A 113 8.52 19.53 9.56
N LEU A 114 7.24 19.14 9.47
CA LEU A 114 6.63 18.25 10.45
C LEU A 114 7.33 16.89 10.49
N ALA A 115 7.67 16.35 9.32
CA ALA A 115 8.40 15.11 9.20
C ALA A 115 9.79 15.17 9.84
N HIS A 116 10.51 16.30 9.69
CA HIS A 116 11.75 16.55 10.44
C HIS A 116 11.52 16.51 11.95
N GLY A 117 10.47 17.18 12.45
CA GLY A 117 10.13 17.16 13.86
C GLY A 117 9.85 15.75 14.40
N VAL A 118 9.24 14.88 13.60
CA VAL A 118 9.04 13.45 13.94
C VAL A 118 10.37 12.70 13.99
N LEU A 119 11.23 12.85 12.97
CA LEU A 119 12.53 12.17 12.91
C LEU A 119 13.46 12.57 14.06
N ASP A 120 13.43 13.84 14.46
CA ASP A 120 14.20 14.40 15.57
C ASP A 120 13.53 14.16 16.94
N LYS A 121 12.40 13.44 16.98
CA LYS A 121 11.62 13.11 18.19
C LYS A 121 11.12 14.34 18.95
N ARG A 122 10.94 15.46 18.25
CA ARG A 122 10.35 16.71 18.78
C ARG A 122 8.83 16.72 18.68
N ILE A 123 8.28 15.93 17.75
CA ILE A 123 6.84 15.74 17.54
C ILE A 123 6.55 14.25 17.71
N ALA A 124 5.40 13.92 18.30
CA ALA A 124 4.92 12.55 18.37
C ALA A 124 4.77 11.94 16.95
N PRO A 125 4.89 10.63 16.80
CA PRO A 125 4.61 9.95 15.53
C PRO A 125 3.28 10.38 14.92
N LEU A 126 3.32 10.98 13.72
CA LEU A 126 2.11 11.49 13.07
C LEU A 126 1.17 10.34 12.65
N TRP A 127 1.73 9.18 12.31
CA TRP A 127 0.97 7.97 11.99
C TRP A 127 0.24 7.36 13.19
N GLU A 128 0.49 7.84 14.42
CA GLU A 128 -0.23 7.44 15.63
C GLU A 128 -1.12 8.56 16.17
N SER A 129 -0.66 9.80 16.09
CA SER A 129 -1.32 10.94 16.74
C SER A 129 -2.38 11.63 15.90
N ARG A 130 -2.21 11.67 14.58
CA ARG A 130 -3.11 12.37 13.64
C ARG A 130 -3.00 11.83 12.19
N PRO A 131 -3.12 10.50 11.98
CA PRO A 131 -2.87 9.89 10.68
C PRO A 131 -3.85 10.36 9.59
N GLU A 132 -5.08 10.72 9.95
CA GLU A 132 -6.09 11.26 9.02
C GLU A 132 -5.71 12.59 8.36
N ASP A 133 -4.89 13.41 9.02
CA ASP A 133 -4.40 14.67 8.45
C ASP A 133 -3.29 14.45 7.42
N PHE A 134 -2.64 13.28 7.46
CA PHE A 134 -1.54 12.91 6.59
C PHE A 134 -1.75 11.51 6.00
N PRO A 135 -2.72 11.33 5.07
CA PRO A 135 -3.08 10.00 4.58
C PRO A 135 -1.95 9.27 3.87
N LEU A 136 -1.08 9.99 3.17
CA LEU A 136 0.06 9.47 2.40
C LEU A 136 -0.30 8.45 1.31
N ALA A 137 -1.50 8.56 0.74
CA ALA A 137 -2.03 7.61 -0.24
C ALA A 137 -1.23 7.63 -1.56
N TRP A 138 -0.65 8.78 -1.93
CA TRP A 138 0.11 8.95 -3.17
C TRP A 138 1.32 8.03 -3.25
N PHE A 139 1.90 7.65 -2.11
CA PHE A 139 2.97 6.65 -1.99
C PHE A 139 2.64 5.29 -2.65
N VAL A 140 1.35 4.98 -2.77
CA VAL A 140 0.82 3.79 -3.47
C VAL A 140 0.25 4.18 -4.83
N LEU A 141 -0.55 5.25 -4.89
CA LEU A 141 -1.31 5.62 -6.09
C LEU A 141 -0.41 5.96 -7.28
N GLU A 142 0.77 6.53 -7.06
CA GLU A 142 1.69 6.92 -8.13
C GLU A 142 2.16 5.75 -9.01
N HIS A 143 2.04 4.52 -8.51
CA HIS A 143 2.43 3.29 -9.20
C HIS A 143 1.21 2.49 -9.69
N ALA A 144 -0.01 2.95 -9.41
CA ALA A 144 -1.23 2.26 -9.81
C ALA A 144 -1.57 2.56 -11.29
N THR A 145 -1.87 1.52 -12.07
CA THR A 145 -2.42 1.67 -13.43
C THR A 145 -3.95 1.64 -13.44
N GLY A 146 -4.55 1.27 -12.30
CA GLY A 146 -5.98 1.23 -12.07
C GLY A 146 -6.22 1.08 -10.57
N LEU A 147 -7.35 1.60 -10.08
CA LEU A 147 -7.65 1.65 -8.66
C LEU A 147 -9.03 1.09 -8.38
N ILE A 148 -9.11 0.20 -7.38
CA ILE A 148 -10.34 -0.34 -6.81
C ILE A 148 -10.38 0.13 -5.35
N VAL A 149 -11.50 0.73 -4.95
CA VAL A 149 -11.75 1.22 -3.60
C VAL A 149 -13.11 0.75 -3.13
N HIS A 150 -13.31 0.70 -1.82
CA HIS A 150 -14.53 0.14 -1.21
C HIS A 150 -15.61 1.18 -0.87
N SER A 151 -15.40 2.46 -1.18
CA SER A 151 -16.39 3.51 -0.92
C SER A 151 -16.34 4.66 -1.93
N HIS A 152 -17.50 5.28 -2.14
CA HIS A 152 -17.61 6.51 -2.95
C HIS A 152 -16.85 7.68 -2.33
N THR A 153 -16.73 7.72 -1.00
CA THR A 153 -15.93 8.72 -0.30
C THR A 153 -14.47 8.65 -0.72
N VAL A 154 -13.85 7.45 -0.64
CA VAL A 154 -12.46 7.28 -1.08
C VAL A 154 -12.33 7.51 -2.58
N GLN A 155 -13.32 7.07 -3.38
CA GLN A 155 -13.33 7.36 -4.81
C GLN A 155 -13.29 8.87 -5.11
N GLY A 156 -13.95 9.71 -4.30
CA GLY A 156 -13.90 11.16 -4.43
C GLY A 156 -12.55 11.77 -4.03
N LEU A 157 -11.87 11.19 -3.04
CA LEU A 157 -10.57 11.65 -2.55
C LEU A 157 -9.38 11.33 -3.47
N VAL A 158 -9.53 10.33 -4.34
CA VAL A 158 -8.46 9.83 -5.24
C VAL A 158 -8.63 10.25 -6.70
N ARG A 159 -9.54 11.19 -6.98
CA ARG A 159 -9.75 11.80 -8.31
C ARG A 159 -8.95 13.07 -8.45
#